data_AF-A0A8I1U8T1-F1
#
_entry.id   AF-A0A8I1U8T1-F1
#
_cell.length_a   1.000
_cell.length_b   1.000
_cell.length_c   1.000
_cell.angle_alpha   90.00
_cell.angle_beta   90.00
_cell.angle_gamma   90.00
#
_symmetry.space_group_name_H-M   'P 1'
#
loop_
_entity.id
_entity.type
_entity.pdbx_description
1 polymer ?
#
loop_
_entity_poly.entity_id
_entity_poly.type
_entity_poly.pdbx_seq_one_letter_code
_entity_poly.pdbx_strand_id
1 'polypeptide(L)'
;MPLKITHLAIVALTAALSGGVAHAGGFTADQAAAGETAYNSNCAQCHGKQLEGPDAPGLAGPDVMQNWATAGGLYDFIHVAMPPSAPGQLGDETYLNIIAYIMKFNGAQPGDEPMTADADKLAAISLPEETQAGAAAAAPATETAPAATTAEAAPAVPQAFTWGKQLPGGPTPGATAAPAATTPAVPQAFTWGKKLPTVAAPAAN
;
A
#
# COMPACT_ATOMS: atom_id res chain seq x y z
N MET A 1 5.92 42.96 64.88
CA MET A 1 6.76 42.92 63.67
C MET A 1 6.03 42.10 62.62
N PRO A 2 5.60 42.66 61.48
CA PRO A 2 4.83 41.93 60.47
C PRO A 2 5.74 41.18 59.50
N LEU A 3 5.49 39.87 59.34
CA LEU A 3 6.20 38.98 58.41
C LEU A 3 5.55 39.09 57.02
N LYS A 4 6.26 39.68 56.05
CA LYS A 4 5.83 39.77 54.64
C LYS A 4 6.08 38.43 53.97
N ILE A 5 5.01 37.71 53.63
CA ILE A 5 5.05 36.49 52.82
C ILE A 5 5.04 36.92 51.36
N THR A 6 6.22 36.96 50.75
CA THR A 6 6.38 37.21 49.32
C THR A 6 5.96 35.94 48.57
N HIS A 7 4.83 35.99 47.84
CA HIS A 7 4.39 34.88 47.00
C HIS A 7 5.35 34.71 45.82
N LEU A 8 6.10 33.61 45.83
CA LEU A 8 6.85 33.14 44.67
C LEU A 8 5.83 32.52 43.70
N ALA A 9 5.50 33.23 42.62
CA ALA A 9 4.70 32.68 41.54
C ALA A 9 5.54 31.65 40.77
N ILE A 10 5.25 30.37 40.97
CA ILE A 10 5.81 29.28 40.16
C ILE A 10 5.04 29.27 38.84
N VAL A 11 5.63 29.86 37.81
CA VAL A 11 5.16 29.71 36.43
C VAL A 11 5.55 28.32 35.98
N ALA A 12 4.59 27.40 35.96
CA ALA A 12 4.77 26.08 35.37
C ALA A 12 4.88 26.23 33.85
N LEU A 13 6.09 26.13 33.33
CA LEU A 13 6.37 26.09 31.90
C LEU A 13 6.01 24.69 31.39
N THR A 14 4.78 24.53 30.90
CA THR A 14 4.40 23.34 30.14
C THR A 14 5.09 23.39 28.77
N ALA A 15 6.21 22.69 28.65
CA ALA A 15 6.81 22.40 27.35
C ALA A 15 5.89 21.42 26.61
N ALA A 16 5.14 21.92 25.63
CA ALA A 16 4.49 21.06 24.66
C ALA A 16 5.59 20.42 23.80
N LEU A 17 5.86 19.12 24.00
CA LEU A 17 6.61 18.35 23.03
C LEU A 17 5.74 18.24 21.78
N SER A 18 6.02 19.07 20.78
CA SER A 18 5.63 18.81 19.41
C SER A 18 6.33 17.52 19.00
N GLY A 19 5.65 16.38 19.09
CA GLY A 19 6.08 15.15 18.45
C GLY A 19 6.16 15.44 16.96
N GLY A 20 7.37 15.73 16.45
CA GLY A 20 7.60 15.82 15.03
C GLY A 20 7.09 14.54 14.39
N VAL A 21 6.32 14.66 13.31
CA VAL A 21 6.03 13.52 12.45
C VAL A 21 7.38 12.91 12.07
N ALA A 22 7.65 11.71 12.59
CA ALA A 22 8.87 11.01 12.25
C ALA A 22 8.81 10.74 10.73
N HIS A 23 9.60 11.50 9.96
CA HIS A 23 9.80 11.21 8.54
C HIS A 23 10.72 10.00 8.48
N ALA A 24 10.10 8.84 8.50
CA ALA A 24 10.73 7.60 8.08
C ALA A 24 10.16 7.29 6.70
N GLY A 25 11.05 7.29 5.69
CA GLY A 25 10.78 6.69 4.40
C GLY A 25 11.75 7.24 3.36
N GLY A 26 12.79 6.48 3.04
CA GLY A 26 13.85 6.82 2.07
C GLY A 26 13.37 6.95 0.62
N PHE A 27 12.40 7.85 0.38
CA PHE A 27 11.86 8.28 -0.91
C PHE A 27 11.12 9.62 -0.76
N THR A 28 10.97 10.38 -1.85
CA THR A 28 10.18 11.63 -1.84
C THR A 28 8.73 11.45 -2.29
N ALA A 29 7.88 12.43 -1.95
CA ALA A 29 6.49 12.47 -2.42
C ALA A 29 6.40 12.45 -3.96
N ASP A 30 7.33 13.12 -4.65
CA ASP A 30 7.41 13.14 -6.11
C ASP A 30 7.75 11.75 -6.67
N GLN A 31 8.67 11.01 -6.05
CA GLN A 31 8.98 9.63 -6.45
C GLN A 31 7.77 8.72 -6.31
N ALA A 32 7.02 8.83 -5.21
CA ALA A 32 5.80 8.04 -5.03
C ALA A 32 4.70 8.42 -6.04
N ALA A 33 4.58 9.70 -6.41
CA ALA A 33 3.61 10.14 -7.42
C ALA A 33 3.99 9.68 -8.85
N ALA A 34 5.27 9.79 -9.22
CA ALA A 34 5.80 9.24 -10.46
C ALA A 34 5.64 7.70 -10.48
N GLY A 35 5.86 7.07 -9.33
CA GLY A 35 5.69 5.64 -9.10
C GLY A 35 4.28 5.15 -9.32
N GLU A 36 3.28 5.89 -8.84
CA GLU A 36 1.87 5.57 -9.08
C GLU A 36 1.56 5.54 -10.57
N THR A 37 2.07 6.51 -11.32
CA THR A 37 1.89 6.59 -12.77
C THR A 37 2.55 5.39 -13.46
N ALA A 38 3.82 5.11 -13.12
CA ALA A 38 4.56 3.99 -13.67
C ALA A 38 3.94 2.62 -13.33
N TYR A 39 3.50 2.44 -12.08
CA TYR A 39 2.82 1.24 -11.61
C TYR A 39 1.51 1.00 -12.40
N ASN A 40 0.72 2.06 -12.59
CA ASN A 40 -0.52 1.98 -13.36
C ASN A 40 -0.30 1.54 -14.82
N SER A 41 0.84 1.91 -15.41
CA SER A 41 1.18 1.53 -16.79
C SER A 41 1.79 0.13 -16.92
N ASN A 42 2.53 -0.34 -15.91
CA ASN A 42 3.39 -1.52 -16.05
C ASN A 42 2.98 -2.71 -15.16
N CYS A 43 2.25 -2.48 -14.08
CA CYS A 43 2.02 -3.47 -13.02
C CYS A 43 0.54 -3.73 -12.75
N ALA A 44 -0.29 -2.67 -12.82
CA ALA A 44 -1.68 -2.71 -12.39
C ALA A 44 -2.58 -3.66 -13.20
N GLN A 45 -2.19 -4.04 -14.43
CA GLN A 45 -2.93 -5.02 -15.22
C GLN A 45 -3.04 -6.38 -14.52
N CYS A 46 -2.02 -6.79 -13.75
CA CYS A 46 -2.03 -8.07 -13.04
C CYS A 46 -2.17 -7.90 -11.52
N HIS A 47 -1.52 -6.87 -10.96
CA HIS A 47 -1.51 -6.62 -9.52
C HIS A 47 -2.67 -5.73 -9.03
N GLY A 48 -3.53 -5.25 -9.94
CA GLY A 48 -4.67 -4.39 -9.62
C GLY A 48 -4.28 -2.93 -9.37
N LYS A 49 -5.25 -2.02 -9.54
CA LYS A 49 -5.00 -0.56 -9.39
C LYS A 49 -4.89 -0.12 -7.94
N GLN A 50 -5.39 -0.92 -7.02
CA GLN A 50 -5.34 -0.75 -5.58
C GLN A 50 -4.38 -1.77 -4.95
N LEU A 51 -3.46 -2.35 -5.74
CA LEU A 51 -2.49 -3.35 -5.30
C LEU A 51 -3.16 -4.61 -4.73
N GLU A 52 -4.40 -4.87 -5.12
CA GLU A 52 -5.27 -5.90 -4.54
C GLU A 52 -5.00 -7.31 -5.09
N GLY A 53 -4.32 -7.43 -6.23
CA GLY A 53 -3.86 -8.71 -6.79
C GLY A 53 -4.97 -9.67 -7.24
N PRO A 54 -5.81 -9.30 -8.23
CA PRO A 54 -6.84 -10.20 -8.74
C PRO A 54 -6.27 -11.37 -9.56
N ASP A 55 -5.18 -11.12 -10.31
CA ASP A 55 -4.57 -12.07 -11.25
C ASP A 55 -3.08 -12.38 -10.93
N ALA A 56 -2.51 -11.68 -9.96
CA ALA A 56 -1.16 -11.85 -9.43
C ALA A 56 -1.17 -11.56 -7.91
N PRO A 57 -0.10 -11.86 -7.15
CA PRO A 57 -0.08 -11.59 -5.71
C PRO A 57 -0.42 -10.12 -5.38
N GLY A 58 -1.26 -9.91 -4.37
CA GLY A 58 -1.53 -8.58 -3.83
C GLY A 58 -0.25 -7.93 -3.29
N LEU A 59 -0.15 -6.61 -3.46
CA LEU A 59 0.98 -5.79 -3.04
C LEU A 59 0.62 -4.82 -1.89
N ALA A 60 -0.61 -4.90 -1.39
CA ALA A 60 -1.13 -4.12 -0.27
C ALA A 60 -1.20 -4.94 1.02
N GLY A 61 -0.95 -4.28 2.14
CA GLY A 61 -1.07 -4.81 3.49
C GLY A 61 0.27 -5.17 4.15
N PRO A 62 0.29 -5.24 5.49
CA PRO A 62 1.51 -5.49 6.26
C PRO A 62 2.12 -6.86 5.92
N ASP A 63 1.29 -7.88 5.66
CA ASP A 63 1.77 -9.23 5.32
C ASP A 63 2.64 -9.25 4.06
N VAL A 64 2.35 -8.37 3.09
CA VAL A 64 3.15 -8.24 1.87
C VAL A 64 4.51 -7.61 2.17
N MET A 65 4.51 -6.53 2.95
CA MET A 65 5.73 -5.81 3.31
C MET A 65 6.68 -6.66 4.15
N GLN A 66 6.14 -7.61 4.94
CA GLN A 66 6.94 -8.59 5.69
C GLN A 66 7.61 -9.65 4.80
N ASN A 67 7.20 -9.84 3.55
CA ASN A 67 7.86 -10.78 2.64
C ASN A 67 9.21 -10.27 2.14
N TRP A 68 9.48 -8.98 2.31
CA TRP A 68 10.69 -8.31 1.85
C TRP A 68 11.35 -7.61 3.04
N ALA A 69 12.57 -7.99 3.37
CA ALA A 69 13.27 -7.34 4.48
C ALA A 69 13.58 -5.86 4.18
N THR A 70 13.96 -5.56 2.92
CA THR A 70 14.46 -4.24 2.53
C THR A 70 13.95 -3.79 1.17
N ALA A 71 14.00 -2.49 0.90
CA ALA A 71 13.71 -1.93 -0.42
C ALA A 71 14.66 -2.50 -1.50
N GLY A 72 15.91 -2.77 -1.14
CA GLY A 72 16.89 -3.42 -2.03
C GLY A 72 16.46 -4.82 -2.46
N GLY A 73 15.96 -5.64 -1.52
CA GLY A 73 15.46 -6.97 -1.86
C GLY A 73 14.27 -6.92 -2.83
N LEU A 74 13.35 -5.96 -2.63
CA LEU A 74 12.24 -5.75 -3.55
C LEU A 74 12.72 -5.24 -4.91
N TYR A 75 13.64 -4.27 -4.93
CA TYR A 75 14.26 -3.74 -6.15
C TYR A 75 14.91 -4.84 -6.98
N ASP A 76 15.75 -5.67 -6.37
CA ASP A 76 16.42 -6.78 -7.05
C ASP A 76 15.41 -7.71 -7.71
N PHE A 77 14.36 -8.08 -6.97
CA PHE A 77 13.32 -8.97 -7.48
C PHE A 77 12.56 -8.36 -8.66
N ILE A 78 12.04 -7.14 -8.51
CA ILE A 78 11.24 -6.54 -9.58
C ILE A 78 12.11 -6.24 -10.80
N HIS A 79 13.39 -5.93 -10.61
CA HIS A 79 14.32 -5.69 -11.70
C HIS A 79 14.61 -6.97 -12.52
N VAL A 80 14.63 -8.15 -11.89
CA VAL A 80 14.94 -9.41 -12.62
C VAL A 80 13.69 -10.16 -13.10
N ALA A 81 12.53 -9.93 -12.49
CA ALA A 81 11.33 -10.72 -12.72
C ALA A 81 10.14 -9.91 -13.27
N MET A 82 10.16 -8.59 -13.17
CA MET A 82 9.01 -7.75 -13.49
C MET A 82 9.33 -6.62 -14.49
N PRO A 83 8.37 -6.24 -15.34
CA PRO A 83 7.18 -7.02 -15.72
C PRO A 83 7.60 -8.33 -16.41
N PRO A 84 6.81 -9.43 -16.35
CA PRO A 84 7.22 -10.71 -16.95
C PRO A 84 7.46 -10.64 -18.46
N SER A 85 6.82 -9.71 -19.15
CA SER A 85 7.00 -9.45 -20.58
C SER A 85 8.25 -8.63 -20.90
N ALA A 86 8.82 -7.92 -19.92
CA ALA A 86 9.97 -7.05 -20.12
C ALA A 86 10.81 -6.88 -18.82
N PRO A 87 11.41 -7.95 -18.26
CA PRO A 87 12.17 -7.86 -17.02
C PRO A 87 13.41 -6.97 -17.19
N GLY A 88 13.63 -6.05 -16.25
CA GLY A 88 14.78 -5.14 -16.21
C GLY A 88 14.72 -3.97 -17.19
N GLN A 89 13.62 -3.80 -17.92
CA GLN A 89 13.56 -2.85 -19.05
C GLN A 89 12.94 -1.49 -18.68
N LEU A 90 12.46 -1.30 -17.44
CA LEU A 90 11.82 -0.03 -17.04
C LEU A 90 12.84 1.07 -16.66
N GLY A 91 14.08 0.69 -16.38
CA GLY A 91 15.12 1.58 -15.88
C GLY A 91 15.03 1.84 -14.37
N ASP A 92 16.18 2.11 -13.75
CA ASP A 92 16.34 2.21 -12.29
C ASP A 92 15.39 3.22 -11.66
N GLU A 93 15.35 4.44 -12.20
CA GLU A 93 14.48 5.51 -11.68
C GLU A 93 13.01 5.07 -11.65
N THR A 94 12.54 4.40 -12.70
CA THR A 94 11.17 3.89 -12.76
C THR A 94 10.91 2.83 -11.70
N TYR A 95 11.83 1.89 -11.51
CA TYR A 95 11.68 0.86 -10.47
C TYR A 95 11.68 1.46 -9.06
N LEU A 96 12.59 2.39 -8.77
CA LEU A 96 12.64 3.08 -7.48
C LEU A 96 11.37 3.86 -7.19
N ASN A 97 10.85 4.57 -8.21
CA ASN A 97 9.57 5.28 -8.09
C ASN A 97 8.42 4.30 -7.81
N ILE A 98 8.36 3.15 -8.51
CA ILE A 98 7.35 2.11 -8.24
C ILE A 98 7.45 1.60 -6.80
N ILE A 99 8.66 1.36 -6.28
CA ILE A 99 8.85 0.95 -4.87
C ILE A 99 8.37 2.03 -3.91
N ALA A 100 8.72 3.29 -4.16
CA ALA A 100 8.25 4.43 -3.37
C ALA A 100 6.71 4.50 -3.32
N TYR A 101 6.05 4.25 -4.45
CA TYR A 101 4.59 4.17 -4.50
C TYR A 101 4.03 3.01 -3.68
N ILE A 102 4.59 1.80 -3.82
CA ILE A 102 4.17 0.63 -3.04
C ILE A 102 4.34 0.90 -1.54
N MET A 103 5.47 1.48 -1.13
CA MET A 103 5.72 1.86 0.26
C MET A 103 4.68 2.86 0.77
N LYS A 104 4.43 3.95 0.01
CA LYS A 104 3.42 4.95 0.36
C LYS A 104 2.02 4.35 0.46
N PHE A 105 1.64 3.48 -0.47
CA PHE A 105 0.34 2.80 -0.45
C PHE A 105 0.19 1.93 0.82
N ASN A 106 1.29 1.34 1.27
CA ASN A 106 1.34 0.54 2.49
C ASN A 106 1.54 1.36 3.78
N GLY A 107 1.48 2.68 3.68
CA GLY A 107 1.46 3.57 4.84
C GLY A 107 2.76 4.31 5.09
N ALA A 108 3.87 3.98 4.44
CA ALA A 108 5.14 4.71 4.64
C ALA A 108 4.99 6.20 4.29
N GLN A 109 5.65 7.06 5.07
CA GLN A 109 5.57 8.51 4.87
C GLN A 109 6.74 8.98 3.99
N PRO A 110 6.51 9.84 2.98
CA PRO A 110 7.61 10.36 2.17
C PRO A 110 8.54 11.24 3.01
N GLY A 111 9.84 11.14 2.74
CA GLY A 111 10.91 12.00 3.23
C GLY A 111 11.30 13.11 2.24
N ASP A 112 12.36 13.83 2.60
CA ASP A 112 13.02 14.82 1.71
C ASP A 112 14.20 14.22 0.93
N GLU A 113 14.71 13.06 1.34
CA GLU A 113 15.79 12.36 0.62
C GLU A 113 15.21 11.46 -0.48
N PRO A 114 15.66 11.59 -1.74
CA PRO A 114 15.26 10.67 -2.78
C PRO A 114 15.85 9.28 -2.59
N MET A 115 15.06 8.25 -2.88
CA MET A 115 15.53 6.89 -3.07
C MET A 115 16.47 6.84 -4.27
N THR A 116 17.64 6.22 -4.11
CA THR A 116 18.63 6.07 -5.17
C THR A 116 18.97 4.60 -5.40
N ALA A 117 19.48 4.24 -6.58
CA ALA A 117 19.89 2.87 -6.93
C ALA A 117 21.17 2.39 -6.21
N ASP A 118 21.62 3.11 -5.19
CA ASP A 118 22.75 2.70 -4.35
C ASP A 118 22.33 1.50 -3.49
N ALA A 119 23.03 0.38 -3.65
CA ALA A 119 22.66 -0.89 -3.03
C ALA A 119 22.70 -0.83 -1.49
N ASP A 120 23.67 -0.11 -0.92
CA ASP A 120 23.81 0.01 0.54
C ASP A 120 22.67 0.86 1.11
N LYS A 121 22.30 1.95 0.43
CA LYS A 121 21.13 2.77 0.80
C LYS A 121 19.83 1.98 0.71
N LEU A 122 19.63 1.22 -0.37
CA LEU A 122 18.43 0.40 -0.54
C LEU A 122 18.34 -0.73 0.50
N ALA A 123 19.47 -1.32 0.88
CA ALA A 123 19.53 -2.33 1.93
C ALA A 123 19.26 -1.76 3.32
N ALA A 124 19.46 -0.45 3.53
CA ALA A 124 19.18 0.21 4.80
C ALA A 124 17.69 0.53 5.01
N ILE A 125 16.87 0.52 3.95
CA ILE A 125 15.44 0.85 4.03
C ILE A 125 14.64 -0.42 4.36
N SER A 126 14.14 -0.53 5.59
CA SER A 126 13.35 -1.68 6.07
C SER A 126 11.87 -1.53 5.70
N LEU A 127 11.36 -2.32 4.75
CA LEU A 127 9.95 -2.16 4.31
C LEU A 127 8.93 -2.40 5.44
N PRO A 128 9.10 -3.40 6.33
CA PRO A 128 8.18 -3.58 7.45
C PRO A 128 8.14 -2.39 8.40
N GLU A 129 9.29 -1.83 8.74
CA GLU A 129 9.40 -0.74 9.72
C GLU A 129 8.84 0.56 9.17
N GLU A 130 9.22 0.90 7.93
CA GLU A 130 8.79 2.13 7.25
C GLU A 130 7.27 2.17 7.06
N THR A 131 6.67 1.03 6.69
CA THR A 131 5.22 0.95 6.43
C THR A 131 4.41 0.88 7.72
N GLN A 132 4.91 0.19 8.75
CA GLN A 132 4.26 0.15 10.07
C GLN A 132 4.29 1.53 10.75
N ALA A 133 5.41 2.26 10.67
CA ALA A 133 5.54 3.58 11.28
C ALA A 133 4.50 4.57 10.72
N GLY A 134 4.33 4.59 9.41
CA GLY A 134 3.38 5.48 8.79
C GLY A 134 1.92 5.00 8.86
N ALA A 135 1.66 3.69 8.93
CA ALA A 135 0.34 3.16 9.30
C ALA A 135 -0.07 3.56 10.73
N ALA A 136 0.89 3.58 11.68
CA ALA A 136 0.66 4.04 13.04
C ALA A 136 0.45 5.56 13.14
N ALA A 137 1.14 6.34 12.30
CA ALA A 137 0.94 7.79 12.20
C ALA A 137 -0.39 8.18 11.52
N ALA A 138 -0.90 7.33 10.63
CA ALA A 138 -2.21 7.49 9.97
C ALA A 138 -3.38 6.97 10.81
N ALA A 139 -3.13 6.20 11.88
CA ALA A 139 -4.17 5.84 12.83
C ALA A 139 -4.67 7.13 13.52
N PRO A 140 -6.00 7.36 13.60
CA PRO A 140 -6.51 8.54 14.26
C PRO A 140 -6.01 8.53 15.70
N ALA A 141 -5.28 9.58 16.10
CA ALA A 141 -5.06 9.88 17.50
C ALA A 141 -6.42 9.75 18.19
N THR A 142 -6.52 8.87 19.19
CA THR A 142 -7.76 8.63 19.94
C THR A 142 -8.26 9.94 20.52
N GLU A 143 -9.11 10.62 19.76
CA GLU A 143 -9.84 11.80 20.16
C GLU A 143 -10.90 11.29 21.13
N THR A 144 -10.76 11.67 22.40
CA THR A 144 -11.73 11.33 23.44
C THR A 144 -13.01 12.09 23.11
N ALA A 145 -13.94 11.44 22.41
CA ALA A 145 -15.21 12.01 22.01
C ALA A 145 -16.06 12.39 23.23
N PRO A 146 -16.53 13.64 23.38
CA PRO A 146 -17.73 13.89 24.15
C PRO A 146 -18.97 13.56 23.29
N ALA A 147 -20.02 13.18 24.00
CA ALA A 147 -21.28 12.64 23.51
C ALA A 147 -21.89 13.38 22.31
N ALA A 148 -22.40 12.59 21.36
CA ALA A 148 -23.16 13.06 20.21
C ALA A 148 -24.49 13.69 20.64
N THR A 149 -24.75 14.90 20.15
CA THR A 149 -26.09 15.51 20.07
C THR A 149 -26.52 15.60 18.61
N THR A 150 -27.74 15.12 18.36
CA THR A 150 -28.52 15.09 17.10
C THR A 150 -28.82 16.46 16.49
N ALA A 151 -28.75 16.56 15.15
CA ALA A 151 -29.57 17.40 14.25
C ALA A 151 -29.21 17.04 12.78
N GLU A 152 -30.06 16.33 12.02
CA GLU A 152 -31.13 16.80 11.10
C GLU A 152 -30.65 17.41 9.76
N ALA A 153 -31.16 16.86 8.65
CA ALA A 153 -30.87 17.10 7.22
C ALA A 153 -31.48 18.43 6.69
N ALA A 154 -31.26 19.02 5.50
CA ALA A 154 -30.83 18.72 4.11
C ALA A 154 -30.70 20.12 3.38
N PRO A 155 -30.37 20.35 2.06
CA PRO A 155 -30.60 19.47 0.90
C PRO A 155 -29.57 19.49 -0.29
N ALA A 156 -29.74 18.47 -1.17
CA ALA A 156 -29.59 18.34 -2.66
C ALA A 156 -28.55 19.22 -3.41
N VAL A 157 -27.75 18.80 -4.41
CA VAL A 157 -27.71 17.74 -5.47
C VAL A 157 -26.27 17.82 -6.11
N PRO A 158 -25.81 16.98 -7.09
CA PRO A 158 -26.45 15.85 -7.79
C PRO A 158 -25.64 14.55 -7.83
N GLN A 159 -26.37 13.46 -8.05
CA GLN A 159 -25.85 12.11 -8.30
C GLN A 159 -25.35 12.02 -9.75
N ALA A 160 -24.04 11.89 -9.93
CA ALA A 160 -23.45 11.28 -11.11
C ALA A 160 -22.55 10.14 -10.63
N PHE A 161 -22.52 9.04 -11.39
CA PHE A 161 -21.71 7.84 -11.17
C PHE A 161 -22.28 6.80 -10.18
N THR A 162 -23.44 6.23 -10.51
CA THR A 162 -23.74 4.84 -10.12
C THR A 162 -23.49 3.92 -11.31
N TRP A 163 -22.41 3.14 -11.22
CA TRP A 163 -22.12 2.06 -12.15
C TRP A 163 -23.06 0.89 -11.80
N GLY A 164 -23.90 0.44 -12.74
CA GLY A 164 -24.52 -0.89 -12.66
C GLY A 164 -26.02 -1.03 -12.35
N LYS A 165 -26.90 -0.10 -12.78
CA LYS A 165 -28.33 -0.44 -12.97
C LYS A 165 -28.88 0.06 -14.30
N GLN A 166 -29.34 -0.88 -15.12
CA GLN A 166 -30.06 -0.64 -16.37
C GLN A 166 -31.43 0.00 -16.10
N LEU A 167 -31.78 1.07 -16.83
CA LEU A 167 -33.10 1.71 -16.79
C LEU A 167 -34.14 0.92 -17.61
N PRO A 168 -35.45 1.01 -17.29
CA PRO A 168 -36.50 0.32 -18.03
C PRO A 168 -36.76 1.01 -19.38
N GLY A 169 -36.72 0.25 -20.50
CA GLY A 169 -37.21 0.70 -21.80
C GLY A 169 -36.28 0.61 -23.01
N GLY A 170 -35.13 -0.06 -22.93
CA GLY A 170 -34.25 -0.30 -24.09
C GLY A 170 -34.52 -1.65 -24.79
N PRO A 171 -34.43 -1.74 -26.14
CA PRO A 171 -34.60 -3.02 -26.85
C PRO A 171 -33.46 -4.00 -26.53
N THR A 172 -33.82 -5.27 -26.31
CA THR A 172 -32.91 -6.38 -26.02
C THR A 172 -32.07 -6.79 -27.24
N PRO A 173 -30.73 -6.83 -27.16
CA PRO A 173 -29.93 -7.60 -28.10
C PRO A 173 -29.90 -9.08 -27.67
N GLY A 174 -30.23 -9.95 -28.61
CA GLY A 174 -30.44 -11.38 -28.42
C GLY A 174 -29.22 -12.18 -27.98
N ALA A 175 -29.53 -13.27 -27.29
CA ALA A 175 -28.62 -14.34 -26.94
C ALA A 175 -27.96 -14.96 -28.17
N THR A 176 -26.64 -15.10 -28.15
CA THR A 176 -25.93 -16.18 -28.83
C THR A 176 -24.92 -16.80 -27.89
N ALA A 177 -24.83 -18.12 -27.99
CA ALA A 177 -24.26 -19.05 -27.03
C ALA A 177 -22.73 -18.98 -26.88
N ALA A 178 -22.26 -19.22 -25.66
CA ALA A 178 -20.87 -19.53 -25.36
C ALA A 178 -20.53 -20.98 -25.77
N PRO A 179 -19.34 -21.28 -26.32
CA PRO A 179 -18.79 -22.62 -26.29
C PRO A 179 -18.11 -22.92 -24.94
N ALA A 180 -18.18 -24.18 -24.54
CA ALA A 180 -17.75 -24.72 -23.26
C ALA A 180 -16.27 -24.47 -22.94
N ALA A 181 -16.01 -23.98 -21.72
CA ALA A 181 -14.68 -23.90 -21.14
C ALA A 181 -14.20 -25.30 -20.72
N THR A 182 -13.08 -25.74 -21.29
CA THR A 182 -12.27 -26.82 -20.75
C THR A 182 -11.41 -26.26 -19.61
N THR A 183 -11.41 -26.94 -18.47
CA THR A 183 -10.64 -26.58 -17.27
C THR A 183 -9.14 -26.54 -17.57
N PRO A 184 -8.41 -25.43 -17.33
CA PRO A 184 -6.96 -25.48 -17.27
C PRO A 184 -6.53 -26.05 -15.93
N ALA A 185 -5.72 -27.11 -15.97
CA ALA A 185 -5.01 -27.63 -14.81
C ALA A 185 -4.03 -26.56 -14.30
N VAL A 186 -4.04 -26.31 -12.99
CA VAL A 186 -3.13 -25.37 -12.32
C VAL A 186 -1.69 -25.92 -12.38
N PRO A 187 -0.71 -25.22 -12.99
CA PRO A 187 0.68 -25.64 -12.90
C PRO A 187 1.19 -25.41 -11.47
N GLN A 188 1.73 -26.47 -10.87
CA GLN A 188 2.30 -26.53 -9.54
C GLN A 188 3.66 -25.79 -9.51
N ALA A 189 3.66 -24.45 -9.52
CA ALA A 189 4.91 -23.70 -9.53
C ALA A 189 4.83 -22.36 -8.78
N PHE A 190 4.32 -22.33 -7.54
CA PHE A 190 4.52 -21.19 -6.64
C PHE A 190 4.67 -21.67 -5.19
N THR A 191 5.84 -22.22 -4.86
CA THR A 191 6.24 -22.37 -3.46
C THR A 191 7.51 -21.57 -3.24
N TRP A 192 7.33 -20.38 -2.66
CA TRP A 192 8.39 -19.49 -2.22
C TRP A 192 9.19 -20.16 -1.09
N GLY A 193 10.21 -20.93 -1.46
CA GLY A 193 11.28 -21.40 -0.56
C GLY A 193 10.91 -22.44 0.52
N LYS A 194 9.68 -22.98 0.55
CA LYS A 194 9.30 -24.07 1.48
C LYS A 194 9.07 -25.39 0.73
N LYS A 195 9.75 -26.46 1.18
CA LYS A 195 9.58 -27.83 0.65
C LYS A 195 8.22 -28.39 1.08
N LEU A 196 7.40 -28.83 0.12
CA LEU A 196 6.09 -29.43 0.38
C LEU A 196 6.21 -30.85 0.98
N PRO A 197 5.27 -31.27 1.86
CA PRO A 197 5.14 -32.67 2.25
C PRO A 197 4.67 -33.52 1.06
N THR A 198 5.33 -34.67 0.85
CA THR A 198 4.98 -35.60 -0.22
C THR A 198 3.65 -36.28 0.09
N VAL A 199 2.62 -36.05 -0.73
CA VAL A 199 1.40 -36.85 -0.71
C VAL A 199 1.66 -38.15 -1.48
N ALA A 200 1.48 -39.30 -0.80
CA ALA A 200 1.56 -40.61 -1.43
C ALA A 200 0.37 -40.80 -2.39
N ALA A 201 0.65 -41.30 -3.60
CA ALA A 201 -0.36 -41.59 -4.60
C ALA A 201 -1.32 -42.71 -4.15
N PRO A 202 -2.63 -42.65 -4.51
CA PRO A 202 -3.54 -43.75 -4.21
C PRO A 202 -3.23 -44.97 -5.09
N ALA A 203 -3.28 -46.16 -4.49
CA ALA A 203 -3.12 -47.44 -5.17
C ALA A 203 -4.24 -47.66 -6.20
N ALA A 204 -3.85 -48.10 -7.40
CA ALA A 204 -4.78 -48.50 -8.44
C ALA A 204 -5.46 -49.84 -8.08
N ASN A 205 -6.78 -49.91 -8.30
CA ASN A 205 -7.53 -51.17 -8.47
C ASN A 205 -7.92 -51.30 -9.93
#